data_AF-A0A2A9FN47-F1
#
_entry.id   AF-A0A2A9FN47-F1
#
_cell.length_a   1.000
_cell.length_b   1.000
_cell.length_c   1.000
_cell.angle_alpha   90.00
_cell.angle_beta   90.00
_cell.angle_gamma   90.00
#
_symmetry.space_group_name_H-M   'P 1'
#
loop_
_entity.id
_entity.type
_entity.pdbx_description
1 polymer ?
#
loop_
_entity_poly.entity_id
_entity_poly.type
_entity_poly.pdbx_seq_one_letter_code
_entity_poly.pdbx_strand_id
1 'polypeptide(L)'
;MNTNVDRGTILVDFSVTSPAPEWYAVNDGVMGGESRGGPAIVDGRLVFSGQISLENNGGFSSVKSSGHQFDLSACHSLRLRLKGDGRSYQLRLYTDARYGHSPIAYTAEFPTLAGEWTEPVIPIALLSPHFRGRALSGPPLDVEHVEAMGLLLGDKRAGAFELRVEWIRAE
;
A
#
# COMPACT_ATOMS: atom_id res chain seq x y z
N MET A 1 26.06 20.92 17.43
CA MET A 1 25.62 20.80 16.02
C MET A 1 24.28 20.08 16.04
N ASN A 2 23.18 20.82 16.00
CA ASN A 2 21.85 20.24 15.92
C ASN A 2 21.54 20.00 14.45
N THR A 3 21.80 18.79 13.95
CA THR A 3 21.23 18.33 12.70
C THR A 3 19.75 18.04 12.99
N ASN A 4 18.89 19.04 12.80
CA ASN A 4 17.48 18.80 12.53
C ASN A 4 17.44 18.05 11.19
N VAL A 5 17.55 16.73 11.27
CA VAL A 5 17.14 15.85 10.17
C VAL A 5 15.65 16.11 10.07
N ASP A 6 15.22 16.70 8.96
CA ASP A 6 13.82 16.92 8.67
C ASP A 6 13.13 15.54 8.64
N ARG A 7 12.55 15.15 9.77
CA ARG A 7 11.86 13.87 9.91
C ARG A 7 10.49 14.13 9.33
N GLY A 8 10.28 13.75 8.07
CA GLY A 8 9.01 13.92 7.37
C GLY A 8 7.79 13.51 8.21
N THR A 9 6.63 14.09 7.89
CA THR A 9 5.38 13.94 8.65
C THR A 9 4.95 12.47 8.73
N ILE A 10 4.72 11.96 9.94
CA ILE A 10 4.12 10.63 10.15
C ILE A 10 2.69 10.64 9.62
N LEU A 11 2.40 9.77 8.66
CA LEU A 11 1.04 9.54 8.17
C LEU A 11 0.39 8.35 8.89
N VAL A 12 1.16 7.28 9.07
CA VAL A 12 0.74 6.08 9.79
C VAL A 12 1.92 5.57 10.60
N ASP A 13 1.71 5.34 11.89
CA ASP A 13 2.64 4.66 12.78
C ASP A 13 1.88 3.54 13.50
N PHE A 14 2.28 2.30 13.24
CA PHE A 14 1.59 1.14 13.78
C PHE A 14 2.00 0.84 15.24
N SER A 15 3.03 1.53 15.77
CA SER A 15 3.54 1.33 17.13
C SER A 15 2.77 2.11 18.20
N VAL A 16 1.99 3.11 17.80
CA VAL A 16 1.20 3.95 18.70
C VAL A 16 -0.26 3.50 18.75
N THR A 17 -0.81 3.41 19.95
CA THR A 17 -2.21 3.06 20.22
C THR A 17 -3.11 4.31 20.18
N SER A 18 -3.30 4.95 19.03
CA SER A 18 -4.43 5.88 18.80
C SER A 18 -4.49 6.47 17.39
N PRO A 19 -5.70 6.75 16.88
CA PRO A 19 -6.36 5.86 15.95
C PRO A 19 -5.51 5.68 14.68
N ALA A 20 -4.81 4.54 14.59
CA ALA A 20 -4.31 4.06 13.30
C ALA A 20 -5.52 3.70 12.42
N PRO A 21 -5.50 3.99 11.11
CA PRO A 21 -6.60 3.60 10.24
C PRO A 21 -6.83 2.10 10.31
N GLU A 22 -8.09 1.66 10.26
CA GLU A 22 -8.40 0.24 10.13
C GLU A 22 -7.90 -0.25 8.77
N TRP A 23 -7.38 -1.48 8.71
CA TRP A 23 -6.98 -2.12 7.47
C TRP A 23 -7.82 -3.37 7.25
N TYR A 24 -8.24 -3.60 6.01
CA TYR A 24 -9.02 -4.78 5.61
C TYR A 24 -8.47 -5.41 4.33
N ALA A 25 -8.77 -6.69 4.14
CA ALA A 25 -8.33 -7.45 2.98
C ALA A 25 -9.23 -7.20 1.74
N VAL A 26 -8.60 -7.12 0.57
CA VAL A 26 -9.24 -7.16 -0.75
C VAL A 26 -8.48 -8.17 -1.61
N ASN A 27 -9.04 -9.36 -1.78
CA ASN A 27 -8.43 -10.47 -2.51
C ASN A 27 -9.13 -10.71 -3.86
N ASP A 28 -8.59 -11.62 -4.67
CA ASP A 28 -9.05 -11.95 -6.02
C ASP A 28 -10.33 -12.82 -6.10
N GLY A 29 -10.97 -13.08 -4.95
CA GLY A 29 -12.14 -13.97 -4.85
C GLY A 29 -13.38 -13.54 -5.62
N VAL A 30 -13.52 -12.27 -6.01
CA VAL A 30 -14.68 -11.79 -6.80
C VAL A 30 -14.80 -12.53 -8.14
N MET A 31 -13.66 -12.92 -8.74
CA MET A 31 -13.63 -13.67 -10.01
C MET A 31 -13.37 -15.18 -9.79
N GLY A 32 -13.46 -15.66 -8.55
CA GLY A 32 -13.18 -17.06 -8.18
C GLY A 32 -11.72 -17.35 -7.83
N GLY A 33 -10.86 -16.34 -7.78
CA GLY A 33 -9.47 -16.48 -7.35
C GLY A 33 -9.37 -17.02 -5.92
N GLU A 34 -8.29 -17.77 -5.66
CA GLU A 34 -8.11 -18.48 -4.39
C GLU A 34 -7.00 -17.88 -3.52
N SER A 35 -6.51 -16.68 -3.84
CA SER A 35 -5.52 -16.02 -3.01
C SER A 35 -6.13 -15.61 -1.67
N ARG A 36 -5.36 -15.82 -0.60
CA ARG A 36 -5.75 -15.46 0.75
C ARG A 36 -4.68 -14.59 1.34
N GLY A 37 -5.06 -13.44 1.87
CA GLY A 37 -4.16 -12.60 2.65
C GLY A 37 -4.95 -11.54 3.36
N GLY A 38 -4.32 -10.93 4.35
CA GLY A 38 -4.97 -9.91 5.15
C GLY A 38 -4.04 -9.21 6.11
N PRO A 39 -4.56 -8.18 6.80
CA PRO A 39 -3.82 -7.41 7.76
C PRO A 39 -3.93 -8.01 9.17
N ALA A 40 -2.84 -7.94 9.93
CA ALA A 40 -2.84 -8.11 11.37
C ALA A 40 -1.93 -7.06 12.00
N ILE A 41 -2.28 -6.53 13.16
CA ILE A 41 -1.38 -5.66 13.92
C ILE A 41 -0.66 -6.52 14.97
N VAL A 42 0.67 -6.64 14.84
CA VAL A 42 1.52 -7.47 15.71
C VAL A 42 2.72 -6.65 16.13
N ASP A 43 2.97 -6.54 17.44
CA ASP A 43 4.11 -5.81 18.02
C ASP A 43 4.32 -4.41 17.42
N GLY A 44 3.22 -3.67 17.27
CA GLY A 44 3.25 -2.31 16.76
C GLY A 44 3.53 -2.20 15.25
N ARG A 45 3.20 -3.24 14.47
CA ARG A 45 3.45 -3.30 13.01
C ARG A 45 2.24 -3.87 12.29
N LEU A 46 1.97 -3.34 11.10
CA LEU A 46 1.09 -4.01 10.15
C LEU A 46 1.83 -5.21 9.56
N VAL A 47 1.26 -6.40 9.74
CA VAL A 47 1.66 -7.63 9.07
C VAL A 47 0.65 -7.90 7.97
N PHE A 48 1.06 -7.70 6.72
CA PHE A 48 0.32 -8.12 5.53
C PHE A 48 0.89 -9.45 5.04
N SER A 49 0.16 -10.54 5.28
CA SER A 49 0.64 -11.90 4.99
C SER A 49 -0.45 -12.79 4.42
N GLY A 50 -0.03 -13.84 3.73
CA GLY A 50 -0.96 -14.80 3.14
C GLY A 50 -0.31 -15.77 2.16
N GLN A 51 -1.15 -16.32 1.27
CA GLN A 51 -0.83 -17.25 0.20
C GLN A 51 -1.43 -16.73 -1.12
N ILE A 52 -0.61 -16.55 -2.14
CA ILE A 52 -1.07 -16.26 -3.50
C ILE A 52 -1.35 -17.58 -4.24
N SER A 53 -2.52 -17.66 -4.88
CA SER A 53 -2.87 -18.72 -5.83
C SER A 53 -3.03 -18.11 -7.23
N LEU A 54 -2.58 -18.84 -8.26
CA LEU A 54 -2.79 -18.46 -9.66
C LEU A 54 -3.99 -19.18 -10.29
N GLU A 55 -4.70 -19.99 -9.49
CA GLU A 55 -5.90 -20.70 -9.92
C GLU A 55 -7.06 -19.72 -10.17
N ASN A 56 -7.99 -20.10 -11.05
CA ASN A 56 -9.19 -19.33 -11.40
C ASN A 56 -8.91 -17.88 -11.85
N ASN A 57 -7.79 -17.65 -12.55
CA ASN A 57 -7.33 -16.32 -12.96
C ASN A 57 -7.05 -15.38 -11.77
N GLY A 58 -6.76 -15.95 -10.60
CA GLY A 58 -6.27 -15.22 -9.45
C GLY A 58 -4.82 -14.76 -9.63
N GLY A 59 -4.23 -14.34 -8.51
CA GLY A 59 -2.83 -13.98 -8.42
C GLY A 59 -2.58 -12.69 -7.65
N PHE A 60 -3.52 -12.21 -6.84
CA PHE A 60 -3.28 -11.05 -6.00
C PHE A 60 -3.95 -11.12 -4.63
N SER A 61 -3.30 -10.45 -3.68
CA SER A 61 -3.89 -10.10 -2.39
C SER A 61 -3.57 -8.64 -2.09
N SER A 62 -4.47 -7.95 -1.40
CA SER A 62 -4.29 -6.55 -1.03
C SER A 62 -4.84 -6.28 0.36
N VAL A 63 -4.25 -5.30 1.03
CA VAL A 63 -4.82 -4.65 2.21
C VAL A 63 -5.01 -3.17 1.93
N LYS A 64 -6.12 -2.62 2.43
CA LYS A 64 -6.49 -1.23 2.23
C LYS A 64 -6.94 -0.61 3.55
N SER A 65 -6.57 0.64 3.77
CA SER A 65 -6.97 1.42 4.92
C SER A 65 -8.40 1.98 4.76
N SER A 66 -9.07 2.28 5.87
CA SER A 66 -10.36 2.97 5.90
C SER A 66 -10.49 3.97 7.04
N GLY A 67 -11.43 4.90 6.90
CA GLY A 67 -11.83 5.81 7.97
C GLY A 67 -10.83 6.94 8.27
N HIS A 68 -9.90 7.22 7.37
CA HIS A 68 -8.89 8.26 7.54
C HIS A 68 -8.56 8.93 6.21
N GLN A 69 -8.53 10.26 6.21
CA GLN A 69 -8.13 11.07 5.06
C GLN A 69 -6.70 11.58 5.27
N PHE A 70 -5.91 11.62 4.20
CA PHE A 70 -4.53 12.11 4.22
C PHE A 70 -4.42 13.32 3.28
N ASP A 71 -3.81 14.39 3.79
CA ASP A 71 -3.38 15.54 2.99
C ASP A 71 -1.88 15.39 2.70
N LEU A 72 -1.56 15.24 1.41
CA LEU A 72 -0.22 15.09 0.87
C LEU A 72 0.20 16.31 0.04
N SER A 73 -0.51 17.45 0.15
CA SER A 73 -0.22 18.66 -0.63
C SER A 73 1.20 19.21 -0.44
N ALA A 74 1.75 19.07 0.77
CA ALA A 74 3.11 19.50 1.11
C ALA A 74 4.17 18.40 0.88
N CYS A 75 3.79 17.28 0.28
CA CYS A 75 4.63 16.08 0.14
C CYS A 75 5.09 15.90 -1.31
N HIS A 76 6.32 15.44 -1.49
CA HIS A 76 6.86 15.03 -2.78
C HIS A 76 7.08 13.52 -2.86
N SER A 77 7.20 12.83 -1.71
CA SER A 77 7.40 11.39 -1.67
C SER A 77 6.88 10.73 -0.41
N LEU A 78 6.51 9.44 -0.54
CA LEU A 78 6.15 8.59 0.59
C LEU A 78 7.31 7.68 0.94
N ARG A 79 7.76 7.70 2.19
CA ARG A 79 8.75 6.74 2.71
C ARG A 79 8.06 5.72 3.59
N LEU A 80 8.36 4.45 3.37
CA LEU A 80 7.79 3.34 4.15
C LEU A 80 8.92 2.60 4.87
N ARG A 81 8.82 2.40 6.18
CA ARG A 81 9.71 1.47 6.90
C ARG A 81 9.10 0.09 6.92
N LEU A 82 9.73 -0.85 6.22
CA LEU A 82 9.17 -2.19 6.04
C LEU A 82 10.22 -3.29 6.03
N LYS A 83 9.77 -4.52 6.31
CA LYS A 83 10.53 -5.77 6.16
C LYS A 83 9.76 -6.68 5.23
N GLY A 84 10.36 -7.03 4.09
CA GLY A 84 9.71 -7.86 3.08
C GLY A 84 10.34 -9.25 2.94
N ASP A 85 9.78 -9.99 2.00
CA ASP A 85 10.10 -11.39 1.70
C ASP A 85 10.87 -11.56 0.37
N GLY A 86 11.32 -10.46 -0.23
CA GLY A 86 12.02 -10.46 -1.51
C GLY A 86 11.07 -10.38 -2.72
N ARG A 87 9.77 -10.19 -2.49
CA ARG A 87 8.78 -9.93 -3.56
C ARG A 87 8.61 -8.44 -3.79
N SER A 88 8.05 -8.09 -4.94
CA SER A 88 7.70 -6.72 -5.31
C SER A 88 6.25 -6.44 -4.94
N TYR A 89 6.02 -5.33 -4.27
CA TYR A 89 4.71 -4.89 -3.82
C TYR A 89 4.33 -3.57 -4.51
N GLN A 90 3.04 -3.26 -4.45
CA GLN A 90 2.49 -1.99 -4.89
C GLN A 90 2.04 -1.17 -3.70
N LEU A 91 2.49 0.09 -3.63
CA LEU A 91 1.81 1.13 -2.89
C LEU A 91 0.62 1.61 -3.71
N ARG A 92 -0.52 1.79 -3.06
CA ARG A 92 -1.75 2.28 -3.67
C ARG A 92 -2.32 3.43 -2.88
N LEU A 93 -2.68 4.52 -3.55
CA LEU A 93 -3.50 5.59 -2.98
C LEU A 93 -4.87 5.58 -3.64
N TYR A 94 -5.88 5.99 -2.89
CA TYR A 94 -7.27 6.10 -3.36
C TYR A 94 -7.79 7.48 -3.01
N THR A 95 -8.45 8.12 -3.97
CA THR A 95 -9.22 9.36 -3.78
C THR A 95 -10.69 9.08 -4.11
N ASP A 96 -11.49 10.14 -4.22
CA ASP A 96 -12.86 10.10 -4.75
C ASP A 96 -12.93 9.74 -6.25
N ALA A 97 -11.80 9.71 -6.97
CA ALA A 97 -11.75 9.43 -8.40
C ALA A 97 -12.35 8.05 -8.74
N ARG A 98 -13.18 8.03 -9.79
CA ARG A 98 -13.90 6.84 -10.25
C ARG A 98 -13.69 6.60 -11.74
N TYR A 99 -13.70 5.32 -12.14
CA TYR A 99 -13.90 4.89 -13.52
C TYR A 99 -15.28 4.23 -13.61
N GLY A 100 -16.24 4.95 -14.22
CA GLY A 100 -17.65 4.62 -14.06
C GLY A 100 -18.08 4.81 -12.60
N HIS A 101 -18.64 3.77 -11.98
CA HIS A 101 -19.08 3.81 -10.57
C HIS A 101 -18.07 3.18 -9.59
N SER A 102 -16.88 2.79 -10.06
CA SER A 102 -15.90 2.06 -9.25
C SER A 102 -14.66 2.91 -8.96
N PRO A 103 -14.07 2.80 -7.76
CA PRO A 103 -12.83 3.49 -7.41
C PRO A 103 -11.66 3.05 -8.31
N ILE A 104 -10.78 4.00 -8.61
CA ILE A 104 -9.46 3.73 -9.20
C ILE A 104 -8.39 3.78 -8.11
N ALA A 105 -7.23 3.19 -8.38
CA ALA A 105 -6.07 3.26 -7.50
C ALA A 105 -4.94 4.00 -8.21
N TYR A 106 -4.20 4.83 -7.49
CA TYR A 106 -2.94 5.40 -7.95
C TYR A 106 -1.81 4.52 -7.44
N THR A 107 -1.06 3.91 -8.34
CA THR A 107 -0.17 2.80 -7.98
C THR A 107 1.28 3.10 -8.30
N ALA A 108 2.18 2.66 -7.43
CA ALA A 108 3.61 2.63 -7.67
C ALA A 108 4.19 1.33 -7.10
N GLU A 109 5.13 0.72 -7.81
CA GLU A 109 5.79 -0.53 -7.40
C GLU A 109 7.06 -0.26 -6.61
N PHE A 110 7.36 -1.13 -5.66
CA PHE A 110 8.64 -1.14 -4.95
C PHE A 110 9.10 -2.57 -4.65
N PRO A 111 10.41 -2.86 -4.82
CA PRO A 111 10.98 -4.15 -4.44
C PRO A 111 11.19 -4.22 -2.92
N THR A 112 11.30 -5.44 -2.41
CA THR A 112 11.75 -5.70 -1.04
C THR A 112 12.98 -6.60 -1.03
N LEU A 113 13.72 -6.58 0.06
CA LEU A 113 14.83 -7.50 0.31
C LEU A 113 14.40 -8.53 1.35
N ALA A 114 14.60 -9.82 1.04
CA ALA A 114 14.09 -10.91 1.87
C ALA A 114 14.72 -10.88 3.27
N GLY A 115 13.88 -10.73 4.29
CA GLY A 115 14.31 -10.75 5.68
C GLY A 115 15.02 -9.47 6.15
N GLU A 116 15.04 -8.41 5.34
CA GLU A 116 15.73 -7.16 5.66
C GLU A 116 14.75 -6.00 5.82
N TRP A 117 15.06 -5.12 6.78
CA TRP A 117 14.35 -3.86 6.93
C TRP A 117 14.90 -2.84 5.94
N THR A 118 14.00 -2.25 5.15
CA THR A 118 14.32 -1.25 4.13
C THR A 118 13.40 -0.05 4.26
N GLU A 119 13.79 1.05 3.62
CA GLU A 119 13.03 2.31 3.60
C GLU A 119 12.85 2.82 2.16
N PRO A 120 12.08 2.12 1.31
CA PRO A 120 11.78 2.61 -0.03
C PRO A 120 11.12 3.99 0.02
N VAL A 121 11.58 4.85 -0.88
CA VAL A 121 11.03 6.20 -1.12
C VAL A 121 10.27 6.15 -2.43
N ILE A 122 8.99 6.50 -2.39
CA ILE A 122 8.08 6.49 -3.52
C ILE A 122 7.72 7.93 -3.86
N PRO A 123 8.34 8.53 -4.89
CA PRO A 123 7.94 9.84 -5.37
C PRO A 123 6.46 9.84 -5.75
N ILE A 124 5.71 10.85 -5.31
CA ILE A 124 4.30 11.00 -5.65
C ILE A 124 4.10 11.04 -7.17
N ALA A 125 5.06 11.63 -7.90
CA ALA A 125 5.06 11.70 -9.36
C ALA A 125 5.10 10.33 -10.07
N LEU A 126 5.47 9.24 -9.39
CA LEU A 126 5.45 7.88 -9.97
C LEU A 126 4.09 7.18 -9.78
N LEU A 127 3.20 7.73 -8.95
CA LEU A 127 1.87 7.17 -8.74
C LEU A 127 1.00 7.47 -9.97
N SER A 128 0.52 6.41 -10.63
CA SER A 128 -0.28 6.54 -11.85
C SER A 128 -1.63 5.83 -11.72
N PRO A 129 -2.71 6.37 -12.32
CA PRO A 129 -4.05 5.86 -12.14
C PRO A 129 -4.24 4.51 -12.85
N HIS A 130 -4.79 3.55 -12.12
CA HIS A 130 -5.09 2.20 -12.58
C HIS A 130 -6.50 1.77 -12.16
N PHE A 131 -7.17 1.06 -13.06
CA PHE A 131 -8.44 0.40 -12.78
C PHE A 131 -8.32 -1.10 -13.08
N ARG A 132 -8.41 -1.92 -12.03
CA ARG A 132 -8.33 -3.39 -12.13
C ARG A 132 -7.14 -3.89 -12.96
N GLY A 133 -5.96 -3.34 -12.70
CA GLY A 133 -4.70 -3.70 -13.38
C GLY A 133 -4.48 -2.99 -14.73
N ARG A 134 -5.46 -2.24 -15.25
CA ARG A 134 -5.32 -1.45 -16.48
C ARG A 134 -4.92 -0.01 -16.16
N ALA A 135 -3.82 0.46 -16.73
CA ALA A 135 -3.43 1.87 -16.66
C ALA A 135 -4.49 2.77 -17.31
N LEU A 136 -4.70 3.94 -16.73
CA LEU A 136 -5.56 4.99 -17.24
C LEU A 136 -4.72 6.23 -17.58
N SER A 137 -5.26 7.12 -18.43
CA SER A 137 -4.64 8.42 -18.72
C SER A 137 -4.94 9.48 -17.66
N GLY A 138 -5.89 9.24 -16.77
CA GLY A 138 -6.31 10.18 -15.74
C GLY A 138 -7.53 9.67 -14.96
N PRO A 139 -8.07 10.49 -14.04
CA PRO A 139 -7.56 11.80 -13.61
C PRO A 139 -6.20 11.71 -12.88
N PRO A 140 -5.48 12.83 -12.66
CA PRO A 140 -4.29 12.85 -11.80
C PRO A 140 -4.67 12.62 -10.32
N LEU A 141 -3.70 12.20 -9.52
CA LEU A 141 -3.88 12.05 -8.08
C LEU A 141 -4.22 13.40 -7.44
N ASP A 142 -5.37 13.46 -6.75
CA ASP A 142 -5.68 14.55 -5.83
C ASP A 142 -4.92 14.30 -4.52
N VAL A 143 -3.85 15.06 -4.30
CA VAL A 143 -2.97 14.93 -3.13
C VAL A 143 -3.60 15.51 -1.87
N GLU A 144 -4.58 16.41 -1.97
CA GLU A 144 -5.27 17.01 -0.81
C GLU A 144 -6.35 16.05 -0.25
N HIS A 145 -6.89 15.18 -1.10
CA HIS A 145 -8.04 14.32 -0.78
C HIS A 145 -7.74 12.83 -0.98
N VAL A 146 -6.70 12.32 -0.30
CA VAL A 146 -6.43 10.87 -0.26
C VAL A 146 -7.29 10.20 0.80
N GLU A 147 -8.26 9.40 0.38
CA GLU A 147 -9.24 8.70 1.23
C GLU A 147 -8.72 7.39 1.82
N ALA A 148 -7.70 6.78 1.20
CA ALA A 148 -7.10 5.55 1.69
C ALA A 148 -5.72 5.26 1.09
N MET A 149 -4.94 4.48 1.84
CA MET A 149 -3.71 3.83 1.38
C MET A 149 -3.92 2.33 1.27
N GLY A 150 -3.14 1.67 0.43
CA GLY A 150 -3.19 0.23 0.28
C GLY A 150 -1.84 -0.35 -0.11
N LEU A 151 -1.69 -1.63 0.21
CA LEU A 151 -0.57 -2.46 -0.22
C LEU A 151 -1.14 -3.62 -1.02
N LEU A 152 -0.53 -3.94 -2.15
CA LEU A 152 -0.94 -5.07 -2.97
C LEU A 152 0.27 -5.90 -3.37
N LEU A 153 0.09 -7.22 -3.31
CA LEU A 153 0.97 -8.19 -3.93
C LEU A 153 0.24 -8.79 -5.13
N GLY A 154 0.86 -8.70 -6.31
CA GLY A 154 0.27 -9.13 -7.57
C GLY A 154 1.34 -9.46 -8.62
N ASP A 155 2.47 -10.01 -8.18
CA ASP A 155 3.67 -10.27 -8.98
C ASP A 155 3.59 -11.53 -9.87
N LYS A 156 2.40 -12.15 -9.95
CA LYS A 156 2.15 -13.40 -10.70
C LYS A 156 2.97 -14.60 -10.22
N ARG A 157 3.37 -14.61 -8.95
CA ARG A 157 4.05 -15.75 -8.32
C ARG A 157 3.14 -16.40 -7.29
N ALA A 158 2.88 -17.70 -7.42
CA ALA A 158 2.19 -18.47 -6.39
C ALA A 158 3.08 -18.61 -5.15
N GLY A 159 2.45 -18.77 -3.98
CA GLY A 159 3.14 -19.07 -2.73
C GLY A 159 2.92 -18.06 -1.61
N ALA A 160 3.52 -18.37 -0.47
CA ALA A 160 3.41 -17.59 0.75
C ALA A 160 4.05 -16.22 0.57
N PHE A 161 3.57 -15.26 1.36
CA PHE A 161 4.16 -13.94 1.44
C PHE A 161 3.98 -13.30 2.81
N GLU A 162 4.87 -12.38 3.13
CA GLU A 162 4.78 -11.55 4.33
C GLU A 162 5.48 -10.20 4.10
N LEU A 163 4.76 -9.12 4.40
CA LEU A 163 5.27 -7.77 4.46
C LEU A 163 4.93 -7.18 5.83
N ARG A 164 5.97 -6.77 6.58
CA ARG A 164 5.80 -6.04 7.84
C ARG A 164 6.04 -4.56 7.60
N VAL A 165 5.14 -3.70 8.06
CA VAL A 165 5.26 -2.24 7.94
C VAL A 165 5.21 -1.64 9.33
N GLU A 166 6.21 -0.81 9.63
CA GLU A 166 6.32 -0.11 10.91
C GLU A 166 5.66 1.27 10.83
N TRP A 167 5.97 2.05 9.79
CA TRP A 167 5.38 3.36 9.55
C TRP A 167 5.39 3.76 8.08
N ILE A 168 4.56 4.75 7.76
CA ILE A 168 4.50 5.47 6.48
C ILE A 168 4.63 6.96 6.78
N ARG A 169 5.51 7.66 6.05
CA ARG A 169 5.77 9.10 6.19
C ARG A 169 5.61 9.83 4.87
N ALA A 170 5.18 11.08 4.96
CA ALA A 170 5.29 12.08 3.91
C ALA A 170 6.61 12.84 4.06
N GLU A 171 7.30 13.06 2.94
CA GLU A 171 8.52 13.86 2.83
C GLU A 171 8.41 14.89 1.71
#